data_AF-A0A4R9EK43-F1
#
_entry.id   AF-A0A4R9EK43-F1
#
_cell.length_a   1.000
_cell.length_b   1.000
_cell.length_c   1.000
_cell.angle_alpha   90.00
_cell.angle_beta   90.00
_cell.angle_gamma   90.00
#
_symmetry.space_group_name_H-M   'P 1'
#
loop_
_entity.id
_entity.type
_entity.pdbx_description
1 polymer ?
#
loop_
_entity_poly.entity_id
_entity_poly.type
_entity_poly.pdbx_seq_one_letter_code
_entity_poly.pdbx_strand_id
1 'polypeptide(L)'
;MADSVWAPGACLLIRLRPLPDPDHEGERLLSYWWQVRGPDPYPVRGGDVRVDVAELPEHVKALVEQAETGWAYFWKEELTLEFLFPRDLLDLPVESWAKRGFHDASGTLGEDHPVVLRSLERVERTDTHGRWAKRWDALITDRGGPVHWFPDDGRARLLTDPQPVMVVLSEPPGCRRSRHSGVDELGESLRAGVPIVVWDRRGGVDPAFRDELLKLTVRTGIDQLPDVVKSLRIEAVGEDPAEGGSSTLGRHAALLWDDPYRLPGERGEAADSSAQGGG
;
A
#
# COMPACT_ATOMS: atom_id res chain seq x y z
N MET A 1 -20.16 14.38 8.59
CA MET A 1 -20.21 13.09 7.87
C MET A 1 -18.81 12.71 7.43
N ALA A 2 -17.96 12.35 8.39
CA ALA A 2 -16.62 11.81 8.17
C ALA A 2 -16.32 10.94 9.40
N ASP A 3 -16.78 9.69 9.35
CA ASP A 3 -16.86 8.78 10.50
C ASP A 3 -16.44 7.35 10.11
N SER A 4 -15.33 7.24 9.39
CA SER A 4 -14.75 5.94 9.05
C SER A 4 -13.24 6.04 8.97
N VAL A 5 -12.57 4.92 9.30
CA VAL A 5 -11.20 4.64 8.85
C VAL A 5 -11.09 4.97 7.36
N TRP A 6 -9.92 5.47 6.96
CA TRP A 6 -9.67 5.91 5.59
C TRP A 6 -10.20 4.91 4.57
N ALA A 7 -11.04 5.41 3.67
CA ALA A 7 -11.72 4.64 2.64
C ALA A 7 -11.76 5.47 1.36
N PRO A 8 -11.08 5.03 0.29
CA PRO A 8 -10.93 5.84 -0.90
C PRO A 8 -12.26 5.94 -1.66
N GLY A 9 -12.54 7.15 -2.15
CA GLY A 9 -13.72 7.47 -2.95
C GLY A 9 -13.65 6.95 -4.39
N ALA A 10 -12.49 7.12 -5.01
CA ALA A 10 -12.11 6.51 -6.29
C ALA A 10 -10.76 5.81 -6.14
N CYS A 11 -10.62 4.62 -6.72
CA CYS A 11 -9.42 3.80 -6.58
C CYS A 11 -9.04 3.13 -7.91
N LEU A 12 -7.75 3.19 -8.25
CA LEU A 12 -7.10 2.37 -9.25
C LEU A 12 -6.29 1.29 -8.52
N LEU A 13 -6.74 0.05 -8.61
CA LEU A 13 -6.06 -1.10 -8.03
C LEU A 13 -5.18 -1.76 -9.10
N ILE A 14 -3.89 -1.91 -8.80
CA ILE A 14 -2.89 -2.52 -9.67
C ILE A 14 -2.35 -3.75 -8.94
N ARG A 15 -2.57 -4.93 -9.50
CA ARG A 15 -2.09 -6.21 -8.98
C ARG A 15 -0.98 -6.74 -9.85
N LEU A 16 0.14 -7.12 -9.24
CA LEU A 16 1.19 -7.89 -9.89
C LEU A 16 1.15 -9.33 -9.41
N ARG A 17 1.18 -10.29 -10.33
CA ARG A 17 1.37 -11.70 -10.01
C ARG A 17 2.61 -12.26 -10.68
N PRO A 18 3.37 -13.13 -10.00
CA PRO A 18 4.39 -13.94 -10.66
C PRO A 18 3.78 -14.76 -11.80
N LEU A 19 4.52 -14.88 -12.90
CA LEU A 19 4.17 -15.84 -13.94
C LEU A 19 4.67 -17.24 -13.53
N PRO A 20 3.95 -18.32 -13.89
CA PRO A 20 4.35 -19.69 -13.56
C PRO A 20 5.54 -20.20 -14.39
N ASP A 21 5.97 -19.43 -15.40
CA ASP A 21 7.02 -19.82 -16.34
C ASP A 21 8.41 -19.39 -15.84
N PRO A 22 9.35 -20.32 -15.58
CA PRO A 22 10.69 -20.02 -15.09
C PRO A 22 11.58 -19.29 -16.11
N ASP A 23 11.25 -19.30 -17.40
CA ASP A 23 12.07 -18.62 -18.42
C ASP A 23 11.88 -17.09 -18.41
N HIS A 24 10.87 -16.60 -17.67
CA HIS A 24 10.49 -15.19 -17.62
C HIS A 24 10.48 -14.66 -16.16
N GLU A 25 11.52 -14.97 -15.37
CA GLU A 25 11.62 -14.54 -13.95
C GLU A 25 11.51 -13.03 -13.72
N GLY A 26 11.80 -12.20 -14.74
CA GLY A 26 11.67 -10.74 -14.70
C GLY A 26 10.27 -10.22 -15.05
N GLU A 27 9.43 -11.04 -15.66
CA GLU A 27 8.09 -10.64 -16.09
C GLU A 27 7.06 -10.88 -14.97
N ARG A 28 6.04 -10.03 -14.96
CA ARG A 28 4.89 -10.15 -14.08
C ARG A 28 3.61 -9.98 -14.89
N LEU A 29 2.54 -10.61 -14.42
CA LEU A 29 1.19 -10.31 -14.90
C LEU A 29 0.64 -9.12 -14.12
N LEU A 30 0.52 -7.98 -14.79
CA LEU A 30 -0.17 -6.80 -14.29
C LEU A 30 -1.65 -6.91 -14.63
N SER A 31 -2.48 -7.02 -13.61
CA SER A 31 -3.93 -6.86 -13.73
C SER A 31 -4.34 -5.56 -13.05
N TYR A 32 -5.30 -4.84 -13.61
CA TYR A 32 -5.79 -3.60 -12.99
C TYR A 32 -7.31 -3.50 -13.00
N TRP A 33 -7.82 -2.79 -12.00
CA TRP A 33 -9.24 -2.52 -11.82
C TRP A 33 -9.45 -1.09 -11.37
N TRP A 34 -10.64 -0.58 -11.63
CA TRP A 34 -11.09 0.70 -11.15
C TRP A 34 -12.34 0.55 -10.31
N GLN A 35 -12.38 1.24 -9.19
CA GLN A 35 -13.51 1.25 -8.28
C GLN A 35 -13.89 2.68 -7.96
N VAL A 36 -15.18 2.95 -7.99
CA VAL A 36 -15.76 4.21 -7.53
C VAL A 36 -16.80 3.90 -6.50
N ARG A 37 -16.87 4.71 -5.46
CA ARG A 37 -17.95 4.66 -4.50
C ARG A 37 -19.27 5.00 -5.21
N GLY A 38 -20.00 3.95 -5.57
CA GLY A 38 -21.22 4.02 -6.35
C GLY A 38 -22.14 2.84 -6.04
N PRO A 39 -23.24 2.67 -6.78
CA PRO A 39 -24.17 1.57 -6.56
C PRO A 39 -23.58 0.20 -6.90
N ASP A 40 -22.49 0.15 -7.68
CA ASP A 40 -21.76 -1.09 -7.93
C ASP A 40 -20.79 -1.35 -6.76
N PRO A 41 -20.97 -2.44 -6.00
CA PRO A 41 -20.09 -2.75 -4.89
C PRO A 41 -18.72 -3.26 -5.34
N TYR A 42 -18.54 -3.65 -6.61
CA TYR A 42 -17.33 -4.32 -7.07
C TYR A 42 -16.46 -3.47 -7.99
N PRO A 43 -15.12 -3.64 -7.94
CA PRO A 43 -14.21 -2.99 -8.87
C PRO A 43 -14.40 -3.55 -10.30
N VAL A 44 -14.44 -2.66 -11.31
CA VAL A 44 -14.54 -3.05 -12.72
C VAL A 44 -13.14 -3.34 -13.25
N ARG A 45 -12.96 -4.52 -13.87
CA ARG A 45 -11.68 -4.96 -14.41
C ARG A 45 -11.33 -4.18 -15.67
N GLY A 46 -10.11 -3.63 -15.72
CA GLY A 46 -9.62 -2.89 -16.87
C GLY A 46 -8.84 -3.76 -17.86
N GLY A 47 -8.04 -4.69 -17.37
CA GLY A 47 -7.35 -5.65 -18.23
C GLY A 47 -6.17 -6.35 -17.57
N ASP A 48 -5.47 -7.14 -18.38
CA ASP A 48 -4.26 -7.88 -18.02
C ASP A 48 -3.16 -7.58 -19.05
N VAL A 49 -1.94 -7.31 -18.57
CA VAL A 49 -0.76 -7.02 -19.38
C VAL A 49 0.44 -7.75 -18.79
N ARG A 50 1.25 -8.37 -19.65
CA ARG A 50 2.57 -8.91 -19.25
C ARG A 50 3.58 -7.78 -19.32
N VAL A 51 4.35 -7.59 -18.27
CA VAL A 51 5.25 -6.45 -18.12
C VAL A 51 6.52 -6.88 -17.41
N ASP A 52 7.66 -6.39 -17.87
CA ASP A 52 8.92 -6.49 -17.13
C ASP A 52 8.87 -5.54 -15.93
N VAL A 53 9.36 -5.97 -14.77
CA VAL A 53 9.42 -5.13 -13.56
C VAL A 53 10.09 -3.78 -13.81
N ALA A 54 11.10 -3.71 -14.69
CA ALA A 54 11.80 -2.48 -15.06
C ALA A 54 10.91 -1.50 -15.85
N GLU A 55 9.90 -1.99 -16.56
CA GLU A 55 8.96 -1.19 -17.37
C GLU A 55 7.70 -0.78 -16.60
N LEU A 56 7.54 -1.24 -15.35
CA LEU A 56 6.40 -0.90 -14.51
C LEU A 56 6.14 0.60 -14.36
N PRO A 57 7.16 1.47 -14.12
CA PRO A 57 6.90 2.89 -13.92
C PRO A 57 6.17 3.53 -15.11
N GLU A 58 6.59 3.23 -16.35
CA GLU A 58 5.97 3.79 -17.55
C GLU A 58 4.57 3.19 -17.81
N HIS A 59 4.38 1.90 -17.56
CA HIS A 59 3.06 1.27 -17.66
C HIS A 59 2.06 1.87 -16.65
N VAL A 60 2.49 2.02 -15.39
CA VAL A 60 1.64 2.60 -14.34
C VAL A 60 1.34 4.06 -14.62
N LYS A 61 2.31 4.84 -15.10
CA LYS A 61 2.09 6.21 -15.54
C LYS A 61 1.01 6.31 -16.62
N ALA A 62 1.03 5.42 -17.62
CA ALA A 62 0.00 5.39 -18.65
C ALA A 62 -1.39 5.01 -18.10
N LEU A 63 -1.45 4.03 -17.17
CA LEU A 63 -2.70 3.64 -16.51
C LEU A 63 -3.30 4.78 -15.66
N VAL A 64 -2.46 5.49 -14.91
CA VAL A 64 -2.87 6.65 -14.11
C VAL A 64 -3.38 7.76 -15.01
N GLU A 65 -2.68 8.06 -16.11
CA GLU A 65 -3.14 9.06 -17.09
C GLU A 65 -4.50 8.68 -17.68
N GLN A 66 -4.69 7.41 -18.03
CA GLN A 66 -5.95 6.91 -18.57
C GLN A 66 -7.09 7.04 -17.55
N ALA A 67 -6.83 6.71 -16.27
CA ALA A 67 -7.79 6.85 -15.19
C ALA A 67 -8.18 8.32 -14.99
N GLU A 68 -7.20 9.23 -14.92
CA GLU A 68 -7.46 10.67 -14.75
C GLU A 68 -8.23 11.27 -15.92
N THR A 69 -7.83 10.95 -17.16
CA THR A 69 -8.44 11.51 -18.38
C THR A 69 -9.86 10.97 -18.58
N GLY A 70 -10.06 9.68 -18.34
CA GLY A 70 -11.37 9.03 -18.50
C GLY A 70 -12.42 9.58 -17.53
N TRP A 71 -11.99 10.14 -16.39
CA TRP A 71 -12.88 10.48 -15.28
C TRP A 71 -12.91 11.98 -14.92
N ALA A 72 -12.05 12.79 -15.54
CA ALA A 72 -11.90 14.23 -15.27
C ALA A 72 -13.22 15.04 -15.26
N TYR A 73 -14.24 14.58 -15.98
CA TYR A 73 -15.55 15.26 -16.04
C TYR A 73 -16.62 14.69 -15.11
N PHE A 74 -16.42 13.47 -14.60
CA PHE A 74 -17.47 12.75 -13.88
C PHE A 74 -17.31 12.84 -12.36
N TRP A 75 -16.09 12.97 -11.84
CA TRP A 75 -15.85 12.80 -10.40
C TRP A 75 -15.10 13.99 -9.79
N LYS A 76 -15.47 14.31 -8.54
CA LYS A 76 -14.87 15.39 -7.73
C LYS A 76 -14.00 14.85 -6.58
N GLU A 77 -13.94 13.53 -6.45
CA GLU A 77 -13.16 12.87 -5.40
C GLU A 77 -11.75 12.56 -5.90
N GLU A 78 -10.83 12.45 -4.96
CA GLU A 78 -9.42 12.20 -5.23
C GLU A 78 -9.18 10.73 -5.63
N LEU A 79 -8.33 10.52 -6.63
CA LEU A 79 -7.95 9.19 -7.07
C LEU A 79 -6.92 8.59 -6.11
N THR A 80 -7.18 7.39 -5.62
CA THR A 80 -6.24 6.61 -4.82
C THR A 80 -5.59 5.51 -5.65
N LEU A 81 -4.30 5.26 -5.40
CA LEU A 81 -3.55 4.18 -6.05
C LEU A 81 -3.28 3.05 -5.04
N GLU A 82 -3.86 1.88 -5.31
CA GLU A 82 -3.66 0.66 -4.51
C GLU A 82 -2.78 -0.34 -5.27
N PHE A 83 -1.62 -0.68 -4.71
CA PHE A 83 -0.69 -1.63 -5.31
C PHE A 83 -0.68 -2.96 -4.55
N LEU A 84 -1.28 -3.99 -5.14
CA LEU A 84 -1.31 -5.35 -4.59
C LEU A 84 -0.13 -6.16 -5.15
N PHE A 85 0.97 -6.20 -4.38
CA PHE A 85 2.25 -6.73 -4.84
C PHE A 85 2.68 -7.97 -4.05
N PRO A 86 3.45 -8.88 -4.69
CA PRO A 86 4.15 -9.93 -3.99
C PRO A 86 5.31 -9.34 -3.15
N ARG A 87 5.76 -10.11 -2.17
CA ARG A 87 6.74 -9.70 -1.15
C ARG A 87 8.05 -9.19 -1.72
N ASP A 88 8.51 -9.72 -2.84
CA ASP A 88 9.74 -9.30 -3.52
C ASP A 88 9.62 -7.89 -4.14
N LEU A 89 8.40 -7.41 -4.38
CA LEU A 89 8.13 -6.11 -5.02
C LEU A 89 7.52 -5.07 -4.08
N LEU A 90 7.20 -5.43 -2.82
CA LEU A 90 6.61 -4.48 -1.86
C LEU A 90 7.50 -3.26 -1.60
N ASP A 91 8.83 -3.38 -1.68
CA ASP A 91 9.74 -2.25 -1.49
C ASP A 91 10.01 -1.43 -2.77
N LEU A 92 9.23 -1.62 -3.84
CA LEU A 92 9.30 -0.70 -4.98
C LEU A 92 8.83 0.71 -4.56
N PRO A 93 9.54 1.79 -4.95
CA PRO A 93 9.21 3.18 -4.60
C PRO A 93 8.09 3.71 -5.50
N VAL A 94 6.94 3.04 -5.49
CA VAL A 94 5.78 3.34 -6.36
C VAL A 94 5.30 4.78 -6.23
N GLU A 95 5.38 5.36 -5.03
CA GLU A 95 5.00 6.73 -4.76
C GLU A 95 5.91 7.75 -5.43
N SER A 96 7.17 7.41 -5.71
CA SER A 96 8.14 8.32 -6.33
C SER A 96 8.16 8.20 -7.85
N TRP A 97 7.33 7.32 -8.43
CA TRP A 97 7.25 7.18 -9.87
C TRP A 97 6.70 8.47 -10.49
N ALA A 98 7.27 8.83 -11.64
CA ALA A 98 6.90 10.05 -12.34
C ALA A 98 5.49 9.92 -12.90
N LYS A 99 4.70 10.98 -12.73
CA LYS A 99 3.43 11.14 -13.43
C LYS A 99 3.66 11.81 -14.78
N ARG A 100 2.65 11.79 -15.66
CA ARG A 100 2.59 12.71 -16.79
C ARG A 100 2.54 14.15 -16.27
N GLY A 101 3.57 14.92 -16.61
CA GLY A 101 3.63 16.34 -16.31
C GLY A 101 2.61 17.17 -17.08
N PHE A 102 2.35 18.37 -16.57
CA PHE A 102 1.54 19.38 -17.25
C PHE A 102 2.43 20.57 -17.62
N HIS A 103 2.71 20.74 -18.92
CA HIS A 103 3.78 21.63 -19.40
C HIS A 103 5.11 21.33 -18.70
N ASP A 104 5.72 22.33 -18.06
CA ASP A 104 7.01 22.22 -17.37
C ASP A 104 6.87 21.70 -15.92
N ALA A 105 5.64 21.48 -15.44
CA ALA A 105 5.41 20.92 -14.11
C ALA A 105 5.54 19.39 -14.12
N SER A 106 6.53 18.87 -13.41
CA SER A 106 6.68 17.45 -13.09
C SER A 106 6.20 17.17 -11.67
N GLY A 107 5.57 16.02 -11.45
CA GLY A 107 5.21 15.54 -10.12
C GLY A 107 5.33 14.02 -10.03
N THR A 108 5.32 13.53 -8.79
CA THR A 108 5.32 12.08 -8.50
C THR A 108 3.92 11.58 -8.18
N LEU A 109 3.70 10.26 -8.27
CA LEU A 109 2.40 9.66 -7.92
C LEU A 109 1.97 9.98 -6.48
N GLY A 110 2.90 9.99 -5.54
CA GLY A 110 2.64 10.22 -4.12
C GLY A 110 2.41 11.68 -3.74
N GLU A 111 2.73 12.63 -4.61
CA GLU A 111 2.37 14.04 -4.44
C GLU A 111 0.92 14.29 -4.84
N ASP A 112 0.46 13.65 -5.92
CA ASP A 112 -0.86 13.88 -6.50
C ASP A 112 -1.95 12.97 -5.91
N HIS A 113 -1.58 11.76 -5.47
CA HIS A 113 -2.52 10.73 -5.03
C HIS A 113 -2.11 10.08 -3.70
N PRO A 114 -3.05 9.59 -2.87
CA PRO A 114 -2.73 8.66 -1.82
C PRO A 114 -2.28 7.35 -2.45
N VAL A 115 -1.10 6.87 -2.03
CA VAL A 115 -0.48 5.65 -2.55
C VAL A 115 -0.33 4.67 -1.40
N VAL A 116 -0.92 3.49 -1.55
CA VAL A 116 -0.83 2.40 -0.56
C VAL A 116 -0.43 1.08 -1.20
N LEU A 117 0.35 0.31 -0.45
CA LEU A 117 0.75 -1.05 -0.78
C LEU A 117 -0.18 -2.05 -0.09
N ARG A 118 -0.34 -3.21 -0.72
CA ARG A 118 -1.11 -4.35 -0.20
C ARG A 118 -0.34 -5.64 -0.47
N SER A 119 -0.40 -6.60 0.45
CA SER A 119 0.31 -7.88 0.28
C SER A 119 -0.54 -8.88 -0.49
N LEU A 120 0.00 -9.34 -1.64
CA LEU A 120 -0.61 -10.41 -2.43
C LEU A 120 -0.74 -11.70 -1.61
N GLU A 121 0.31 -12.09 -0.89
CA GLU A 121 0.33 -13.30 -0.09
C GLU A 121 -0.76 -13.29 0.98
N ARG A 122 -1.04 -12.11 1.55
CA ARG A 122 -2.08 -11.96 2.56
C ARG A 122 -3.48 -12.13 1.97
N VAL A 123 -3.71 -11.55 0.79
CA VAL A 123 -4.97 -11.69 0.05
C VAL A 123 -5.21 -13.17 -0.30
N GLU A 124 -4.17 -13.90 -0.73
CA GLU A 124 -4.26 -15.31 -1.12
C GLU A 124 -4.35 -16.28 0.08
N ARG A 125 -3.80 -15.90 1.25
CA ARG A 125 -3.76 -16.74 2.45
C ARG A 125 -4.96 -16.55 3.38
N THR A 126 -6.03 -17.27 3.06
CA THR A 126 -7.30 -17.27 3.80
C THR A 126 -7.18 -17.68 5.28
N ASP A 127 -6.15 -18.45 5.66
CA ASP A 127 -5.90 -18.87 7.04
C ASP A 127 -5.59 -17.69 7.99
N THR A 128 -5.21 -16.54 7.46
CA THR A 128 -4.87 -15.33 8.23
C THR A 128 -6.02 -14.32 8.31
N HIS A 129 -7.07 -14.47 7.48
CA HIS A 129 -8.12 -13.48 7.29
C HIS A 129 -8.91 -13.17 8.57
N GLY A 130 -9.18 -14.17 9.41
CA GLY A 130 -9.89 -13.94 10.68
C GLY A 130 -9.13 -13.04 11.67
N ARG A 131 -7.80 -13.17 11.75
CA ARG A 131 -6.96 -12.31 12.60
C ARG A 131 -6.85 -10.90 12.04
N TRP A 132 -6.76 -10.83 10.72
CA TRP A 132 -6.73 -9.58 9.98
C TRP A 132 -8.02 -8.78 10.16
N ALA A 133 -9.18 -9.40 9.91
CA ALA A 133 -10.50 -8.81 10.13
C ALA A 133 -10.65 -8.31 11.57
N LYS A 134 -10.30 -9.13 12.57
CA LYS A 134 -10.38 -8.72 13.98
C LYS A 134 -9.57 -7.45 14.30
N ARG A 135 -8.34 -7.34 13.79
CA ARG A 135 -7.49 -6.15 14.03
C ARG A 135 -7.95 -4.93 13.25
N TRP A 136 -8.48 -5.15 12.05
CA TRP A 136 -9.10 -4.10 11.27
C TRP A 136 -10.36 -3.54 11.94
N ASP A 137 -11.23 -4.40 12.47
CA ASP A 137 -12.42 -3.98 13.22
C ASP A 137 -12.03 -3.20 14.49
N ALA A 138 -10.94 -3.60 15.17
CA ALA A 138 -10.38 -2.86 16.30
C ALA A 138 -9.90 -1.46 15.89
N LEU A 139 -9.20 -1.35 14.75
CA LEU A 139 -8.79 -0.06 14.17
C LEU A 139 -10.02 0.81 13.84
N ILE A 140 -11.09 0.25 13.27
CA ILE A 140 -12.33 0.98 13.00
C ILE A 140 -12.98 1.49 14.29
N THR A 141 -12.97 0.68 15.34
CA THR A 141 -13.65 0.99 16.60
C THR A 141 -12.91 2.05 17.41
N ASP A 142 -11.59 1.89 17.59
CA ASP A 142 -10.78 2.74 18.47
C ASP A 142 -10.13 3.92 17.71
N ARG A 143 -10.12 3.88 16.37
CA ARG A 143 -9.45 4.86 15.46
C ARG A 143 -7.98 5.11 15.82
N GLY A 144 -7.40 4.15 16.52
CA GLY A 144 -6.12 4.21 17.18
C GLY A 144 -5.74 2.79 17.59
N GLY A 145 -4.53 2.63 18.09
CA GLY A 145 -4.12 1.39 18.67
C GLY A 145 -2.62 1.33 18.90
N PRO A 146 -2.15 0.31 19.62
CA PRO A 146 -0.73 0.15 19.88
C PRO A 146 0.04 0.05 18.57
N VAL A 147 1.11 0.83 18.48
CA VAL A 147 2.13 0.67 17.44
C VAL A 147 3.19 -0.28 17.97
N HIS A 148 3.56 -1.25 17.15
CA HIS A 148 4.69 -2.15 17.43
C HIS A 148 5.91 -1.72 16.63
N TRP A 149 7.03 -1.54 17.31
CA TRP A 149 8.29 -1.08 16.74
C TRP A 149 9.29 -2.22 16.69
N PHE A 150 9.75 -2.56 15.49
CA PHE A 150 10.92 -3.41 15.34
C PHE A 150 12.22 -2.59 15.37
N PRO A 151 13.31 -3.12 15.94
CA PRO A 151 13.40 -4.40 16.66
C PRO A 151 13.01 -4.31 18.15
N ASP A 152 12.63 -3.13 18.65
CA ASP A 152 12.57 -2.80 20.09
C ASP A 152 11.52 -3.59 20.90
N ASP A 153 10.30 -3.73 20.39
CA ASP A 153 9.17 -4.25 21.17
C ASP A 153 9.16 -5.79 21.30
N GLY A 154 10.00 -6.47 20.53
CA GLY A 154 10.11 -7.92 20.50
C GLY A 154 8.87 -8.64 19.93
N ARG A 155 9.05 -9.88 19.50
CA ARG A 155 8.00 -10.66 18.81
C ARG A 155 6.77 -10.94 19.67
N ALA A 156 6.94 -11.19 20.97
CA ALA A 156 5.83 -11.54 21.86
C ALA A 156 4.78 -10.42 22.00
N ARG A 157 5.22 -9.16 21.85
CA ARG A 157 4.34 -8.00 21.94
C ARG A 157 3.30 -7.97 20.82
N LEU A 158 3.60 -8.50 19.63
CA LEU A 158 2.63 -8.62 18.53
C LEU A 158 1.39 -9.45 18.88
N LEU A 159 1.50 -10.36 19.85
CA LEU A 159 0.43 -11.29 20.20
C LEU A 159 -0.25 -10.92 21.53
N THR A 160 0.30 -9.95 22.26
CA THR A 160 -0.17 -9.52 23.58
C THR A 160 -1.34 -8.54 23.42
N ASP A 161 -2.27 -8.53 24.38
CA ASP A 161 -3.38 -7.58 24.42
C ASP A 161 -2.96 -6.29 25.14
N PRO A 162 -3.27 -5.08 24.63
CA PRO A 162 -3.91 -4.77 23.36
C PRO A 162 -3.05 -5.15 22.14
N GLN A 163 -3.67 -5.81 21.16
CA GLN A 163 -2.97 -6.23 19.93
C GLN A 163 -2.64 -5.03 19.05
N PRO A 164 -1.39 -4.89 18.56
CA PRO A 164 -1.02 -3.77 17.71
C PRO A 164 -1.71 -3.85 16.35
N VAL A 165 -2.21 -2.71 15.90
CA VAL A 165 -2.86 -2.52 14.59
C VAL A 165 -1.92 -1.89 13.56
N MET A 166 -0.80 -1.34 14.01
CA MET A 166 0.26 -0.81 13.18
C MET A 166 1.62 -1.39 13.61
N VAL A 167 2.46 -1.73 12.63
CA VAL A 167 3.86 -2.11 12.82
C VAL A 167 4.76 -1.15 12.06
N VAL A 168 5.90 -0.82 12.66
CA VAL A 168 7.01 -0.15 11.98
C VAL A 168 8.19 -1.12 11.87
N LEU A 169 8.60 -1.41 10.64
CA LEU A 169 9.73 -2.30 10.36
C LEU A 169 11.05 -1.56 10.58
N SER A 170 12.08 -2.30 10.98
CA SER A 170 13.44 -1.76 11.13
C SER A 170 14.19 -1.67 9.81
N GLU A 171 13.82 -2.50 8.85
CA GLU A 171 14.42 -2.60 7.53
C GLU A 171 13.33 -2.82 6.48
N PRO A 172 13.53 -2.37 5.23
CA PRO A 172 12.59 -2.63 4.15
C PRO A 172 12.40 -4.13 3.89
N PRO A 173 11.19 -4.55 3.47
CA PRO A 173 10.92 -5.94 3.19
C PRO A 173 11.81 -6.44 2.04
N GLY A 174 12.30 -7.68 2.15
CA GLY A 174 13.20 -8.25 1.13
C GLY A 174 14.65 -7.76 1.15
N CYS A 175 14.97 -6.72 1.94
CA CYS A 175 16.34 -6.21 2.09
C CYS A 175 17.31 -7.32 2.54
N ARG A 176 18.55 -7.32 2.02
CA ARG A 176 19.57 -8.28 2.47
C ARG A 176 19.86 -8.16 3.97
N ARG A 177 19.79 -6.96 4.56
CA ARG A 177 20.02 -6.73 6.01
C ARG A 177 18.94 -7.37 6.88
N SER A 178 17.68 -7.38 6.43
CA SER A 178 16.61 -8.08 7.16
C SER A 178 16.82 -9.59 7.23
N ARG A 179 17.62 -10.18 6.32
CA ARG A 179 18.05 -11.59 6.43
C ARG A 179 19.11 -11.83 7.51
N HIS A 180 19.84 -10.80 7.95
CA HIS A 180 20.91 -10.94 8.95
C HIS A 180 20.39 -10.87 10.39
N SER A 181 19.24 -10.24 10.64
CA SER A 181 18.60 -10.23 11.97
C SER A 181 17.95 -11.59 12.31
N GLY A 182 17.76 -12.46 11.31
CA GLY A 182 17.12 -13.77 11.46
C GLY A 182 15.61 -13.72 11.69
N VAL A 183 15.01 -12.53 11.71
CA VAL A 183 13.57 -12.32 11.94
C VAL A 183 12.93 -11.72 10.68
N ASP A 184 11.95 -12.43 10.12
CA ASP A 184 11.09 -11.90 9.07
C ASP A 184 10.01 -10.99 9.68
N GLU A 185 10.36 -9.73 9.93
CA GLU A 185 9.48 -8.74 10.58
C GLU A 185 8.16 -8.54 9.83
N LEU A 186 8.22 -8.42 8.50
CA LEU A 186 7.01 -8.33 7.67
C LEU A 186 6.19 -9.62 7.79
N GLY A 187 6.81 -10.79 7.63
CA GLY A 187 6.13 -12.08 7.71
C GLY A 187 5.44 -12.30 9.06
N GLU A 188 6.10 -11.96 10.17
CA GLU A 188 5.52 -12.03 11.51
C GLU A 188 4.33 -11.06 11.68
N SER A 189 4.43 -9.86 11.11
CA SER A 189 3.37 -8.84 11.15
C SER A 189 2.13 -9.27 10.37
N LEU A 190 2.32 -9.76 9.14
CA LEU A 190 1.24 -10.27 8.30
C LEU A 190 0.59 -11.51 8.95
N ARG A 191 1.38 -12.45 9.48
CA ARG A 191 0.88 -13.64 10.20
C ARG A 191 0.10 -13.29 11.46
N ALA A 192 0.48 -12.20 12.14
CA ALA A 192 -0.23 -11.70 13.31
C ALA A 192 -1.56 -11.02 12.93
N GLY A 193 -1.74 -10.63 11.66
CA GLY A 193 -2.94 -9.96 11.16
C GLY A 193 -2.88 -8.45 11.28
N VAL A 194 -1.70 -7.83 11.44
CA VAL A 194 -1.53 -6.37 11.55
C VAL A 194 -1.94 -5.71 10.22
N PRO A 195 -2.94 -4.80 10.18
CA PRO A 195 -3.39 -4.21 8.92
C PRO A 195 -2.50 -3.09 8.36
N ILE A 196 -1.77 -2.36 9.21
CA ILE A 196 -0.93 -1.24 8.81
C ILE A 196 0.53 -1.59 9.03
N VAL A 197 1.36 -1.48 8.00
CA VAL A 197 2.81 -1.66 8.12
C VAL A 197 3.52 -0.48 7.46
N VAL A 198 4.46 0.13 8.19
CA VAL A 198 5.23 1.29 7.75
C VAL A 198 6.72 0.95 7.80
N TRP A 199 7.50 1.43 6.84
CA TRP A 199 8.95 1.36 6.91
C TRP A 199 9.59 2.57 6.23
N ASP A 200 10.82 2.88 6.65
CA ASP A 200 11.69 3.82 5.96
C ASP A 200 12.44 3.08 4.85
N ARG A 201 12.29 3.55 3.61
CA ARG A 201 12.96 2.95 2.45
C ARG A 201 14.48 2.99 2.49
N ARG A 202 15.07 3.90 3.25
CA ARG A 202 16.53 3.97 3.44
C ARG A 202 17.05 2.82 4.32
N GLY A 203 16.14 2.23 5.10
CA GLY A 203 16.41 1.22 6.10
C GLY A 203 17.18 1.71 7.31
N GLY A 204 17.22 0.87 8.33
CA GLY A 204 17.70 1.23 9.65
C GLY A 204 16.69 2.05 10.46
N VAL A 205 17.00 2.24 11.74
CA VAL A 205 16.17 3.01 12.67
C VAL A 205 16.62 4.47 12.66
N ASP A 206 16.11 5.26 11.72
CA ASP A 206 16.36 6.71 11.71
C ASP A 206 15.56 7.42 12.82
N PRO A 207 16.22 8.08 13.78
CA PRO A 207 15.53 8.77 14.88
C PRO A 207 14.56 9.86 14.40
N ALA A 208 14.89 10.56 13.30
CA ALA A 208 14.04 11.64 12.78
C ALA A 208 12.72 11.09 12.22
N PHE A 209 12.81 10.08 11.35
CA PHE A 209 11.64 9.34 10.85
C PHE A 209 10.76 8.83 12.00
N ARG A 210 11.38 8.20 13.02
CA ARG A 210 10.67 7.63 14.16
C ARG A 210 9.96 8.69 14.99
N ASP A 211 10.64 9.79 15.33
CA ASP A 211 10.08 10.88 16.13
C ASP A 211 8.92 11.57 15.39
N GLU A 212 9.05 11.78 14.08
CA GLU A 212 8.00 12.33 13.24
C GLU A 212 6.77 11.41 13.19
N LEU A 213 6.96 10.11 12.98
CA LEU A 213 5.88 9.13 12.97
C LEU A 213 5.19 9.04 14.34
N LEU A 214 5.95 9.03 15.44
CA LEU A 214 5.39 9.06 16.80
C LEU A 214 4.52 10.31 17.02
N LYS A 215 5.03 11.49 16.67
CA LYS A 215 4.27 12.75 16.77
C LYS A 215 2.99 12.72 15.94
N LEU A 216 3.05 12.15 14.74
CA LEU A 216 1.89 11.99 13.86
C LEU A 216 0.86 11.07 14.48
N THR A 217 1.25 9.86 14.92
CA THR A 217 0.31 8.89 15.50
C THR A 217 -0.40 9.44 16.75
N VAL A 218 0.28 10.27 17.55
CA VAL A 218 -0.31 10.93 18.73
C VAL A 218 -1.25 12.09 18.35
N ARG A 219 -0.91 12.87 17.32
CA ARG A 219 -1.66 14.09 16.96
C ARG A 219 -2.88 13.81 16.09
N THR A 220 -2.72 12.97 15.08
CA THR A 220 -3.71 12.77 14.01
C THR A 220 -4.38 11.41 14.10
N GLY A 221 -3.81 10.48 14.86
CA GLY A 221 -4.20 9.08 14.82
C GLY A 221 -3.54 8.34 13.66
N ILE A 222 -3.94 7.08 13.47
CA ILE A 222 -3.40 6.19 12.43
C ILE A 222 -4.46 5.84 11.38
N ASP A 223 -5.71 6.21 11.60
CA ASP A 223 -6.85 5.85 10.76
C ASP A 223 -6.92 6.64 9.44
N GLN A 224 -6.21 7.77 9.34
CA GLN A 224 -6.10 8.61 8.14
C GLN A 224 -4.67 8.65 7.56
N LEU A 225 -3.82 7.68 7.92
CA LEU A 225 -2.40 7.69 7.58
C LEU A 225 -2.09 7.86 6.08
N PRO A 226 -2.84 7.26 5.12
CA PRO A 226 -2.59 7.47 3.70
C PRO A 226 -2.66 8.94 3.26
N ASP A 227 -3.69 9.68 3.67
CA ASP A 227 -3.87 11.10 3.32
C ASP A 227 -2.84 11.99 4.02
N VAL A 228 -2.48 11.65 5.26
CA VAL A 228 -1.44 12.38 6.00
C VAL A 228 -0.07 12.19 5.34
N VAL A 229 0.29 10.97 4.95
CA VAL A 229 1.56 10.69 4.25
C VAL A 229 1.61 11.41 2.89
N LYS A 230 0.49 11.46 2.16
CA LYS A 230 0.40 12.28 0.94
C LYS A 230 0.67 13.76 1.23
N SER A 231 0.04 14.32 2.27
CA SER A 231 0.23 15.73 2.64
C SER A 231 1.70 16.04 2.98
N LEU A 232 2.35 15.15 3.72
CA LEU A 232 3.78 15.26 4.05
C LEU A 232 4.69 15.16 2.82
N ARG A 233 4.31 14.39 1.79
CA ARG A 233 5.04 14.35 0.51
C ARG A 233 5.01 15.70 -0.20
N ILE A 234 3.85 16.35 -0.24
CA ILE A 234 3.69 17.69 -0.83
C ILE A 234 4.56 18.70 -0.07
N GLU A 235 4.54 18.68 1.26
CA GLU A 235 5.35 19.56 2.12
C GLU A 235 6.85 19.35 1.86
N ALA A 236 7.30 18.09 1.75
CA ALA A 236 8.69 17.76 1.52
C ALA A 236 9.24 18.27 0.16
N VAL A 237 8.40 18.47 -0.86
CA VAL A 237 8.83 19.05 -2.15
C VAL A 237 9.09 20.55 -2.04
N GLY A 238 8.30 21.25 -1.20
CA GLY A 238 8.37 22.70 -1.05
C GLY A 238 9.54 23.22 -0.20
N GLU A 239 10.17 22.35 0.60
CA GLU A 239 11.22 22.73 1.54
C GLU A 239 12.63 22.54 0.97
N ASP A 240 13.44 23.59 1.03
CA ASP A 240 14.86 23.54 0.65
C ASP A 240 15.61 22.61 1.64
N PRO A 241 16.30 21.56 1.17
CA PRO A 241 17.13 20.69 2.02
C PRO A 241 18.17 21.46 2.84
N ALA A 242 18.59 22.65 2.39
CA ALA A 242 19.55 23.51 3.10
C ALA A 242 18.96 24.20 4.34
N GLU A 243 17.64 24.36 4.42
CA GLU A 243 16.95 24.97 5.57
C GLU A 243 16.52 23.94 6.64
N GLY A 244 16.85 22.67 6.44
CA GLY A 244 16.73 21.61 7.46
C GLY A 244 15.29 21.20 7.82
N GLY A 245 14.28 21.67 7.07
CA GLY A 245 12.87 21.49 7.40
C GLY A 245 12.23 20.19 6.90
N SER A 246 12.89 19.45 6.01
CA SER A 246 12.15 18.47 5.20
C SER A 246 11.60 17.25 5.93
N SER A 247 10.29 17.03 5.84
CA SER A 247 9.60 15.84 6.34
C SER A 247 10.29 14.56 5.87
N THR A 248 10.87 13.83 6.82
CA THR A 248 11.57 12.58 6.55
C THR A 248 10.56 11.47 6.24
N LEU A 249 9.42 11.50 6.93
CA LEU A 249 8.30 10.61 6.67
C LEU A 249 7.74 10.82 5.26
N GLY A 250 7.52 12.06 4.84
CA GLY A 250 7.04 12.39 3.49
C GLY A 250 7.96 11.81 2.41
N ARG A 251 9.29 11.98 2.54
CA ARG A 251 10.25 11.55 1.52
C ARG A 251 10.48 10.04 1.44
N HIS A 252 10.35 9.33 2.55
CA HIS A 252 10.91 7.99 2.67
C HIS A 252 9.94 6.93 3.19
N ALA A 253 8.73 7.30 3.63
CA ALA A 253 7.77 6.34 4.13
C ALA A 253 7.13 5.54 2.99
N ALA A 254 7.25 4.22 3.12
CA ALA A 254 6.38 3.26 2.44
C ALA A 254 5.25 2.85 3.39
N LEU A 255 4.04 2.72 2.85
CA LEU A 255 2.84 2.42 3.62
C LEU A 255 2.11 1.22 3.02
N LEU A 256 2.08 0.11 3.76
CA LEU A 256 1.17 -1.00 3.51
C LEU A 256 -0.10 -0.78 4.33
N TRP A 257 -1.23 -0.76 3.63
CA TRP A 257 -2.56 -0.51 4.18
C TRP A 257 -3.52 -1.57 3.67
N ASP A 258 -3.77 -2.58 4.50
CA ASP A 258 -4.52 -3.77 4.11
C ASP A 258 -5.90 -3.80 4.78
N ASP A 259 -6.95 -3.53 3.99
CA ASP A 259 -8.36 -3.70 4.38
C ASP A 259 -8.88 -5.11 4.01
N PRO A 260 -9.27 -5.97 4.99
CA PRO A 260 -9.75 -7.33 4.75
C PRO A 260 -11.04 -7.42 3.94
N TYR A 261 -11.81 -6.33 3.89
CA TYR A 261 -13.10 -6.28 3.21
C TYR A 261 -12.99 -5.74 1.79
N ARG A 262 -11.79 -5.36 1.35
CA ARG A 262 -11.48 -4.92 -0.03
C ARG A 262 -10.68 -5.98 -0.78
N LEU A 263 -11.26 -7.14 -1.07
CA LEU A 263 -10.61 -8.16 -1.89
C LEU A 263 -10.85 -7.91 -3.39
N PRO A 264 -9.82 -7.98 -4.25
CA PRO A 264 -10.01 -7.84 -5.68
C PRO A 264 -10.68 -9.08 -6.27
N GLY A 265 -11.90 -8.90 -6.80
CA GLY A 265 -12.57 -9.86 -7.68
C GLY A 265 -13.47 -10.89 -7.00
N GLU A 266 -14.78 -10.68 -7.07
CA GLU A 266 -15.77 -11.76 -6.82
C GLU A 266 -16.71 -12.03 -8.02
N ARG A 267 -16.52 -11.38 -9.17
CA ARG A 267 -17.31 -11.68 -10.37
C ARG A 267 -16.45 -11.74 -11.63
N GLY A 268 -15.64 -12.79 -11.74
CA GLY A 268 -14.89 -13.04 -12.98
C GLY A 268 -14.20 -14.40 -13.03
N GLU A 269 -13.54 -14.84 -11.96
CA GLU A 269 -12.75 -16.08 -12.01
C GLU A 269 -13.59 -17.36 -11.79
N ALA A 270 -14.76 -17.27 -11.14
CA ALA A 270 -15.66 -18.43 -10.99
C ALA A 270 -16.48 -18.74 -12.26
N ALA A 271 -16.68 -17.76 -13.15
CA ALA A 271 -17.47 -17.96 -14.37
C ALA A 271 -16.67 -18.67 -15.48
N ASP A 272 -15.37 -18.41 -15.59
CA ASP A 272 -14.54 -19.04 -16.62
C ASP A 272 -14.05 -20.45 -16.25
N SER A 273 -13.94 -20.77 -14.96
CA SER A 273 -13.63 -22.15 -14.53
C SER A 273 -14.81 -23.11 -14.69
N SER A 274 -16.03 -22.60 -14.89
CA SER A 274 -17.23 -23.41 -15.11
C SER A 274 -17.51 -23.71 -16.59
N ALA A 275 -16.81 -23.04 -17.51
CA ALA A 275 -17.03 -23.15 -18.95
C ALA A 275 -16.03 -24.06 -19.70
N GLN A 276 -15.00 -24.60 -19.04
CA GLN A 276 -14.02 -25.50 -19.65
C GLN A 276 -14.09 -26.97 -19.18
N GLY A 277 -15.14 -27.34 -18.44
CA GLY A 277 -15.36 -28.70 -17.93
C GLY A 277 -16.55 -29.44 -18.55
N GLY A 278 -16.83 -29.24 -19.84
CA GLY A 278 -17.97 -29.88 -20.51
C GLY A 278 -17.80 -29.97 -22.02
N GLY A 279 -17.12 -31.02 -22.48
CA GLY A 279 -16.97 -31.41 -23.88
C GLY A 279 -16.27 -32.75 -23.98
#